data_AF-A0A068S6Y7-F1
#
_entry.id   AF-A0A068S6Y7-F1
#
_cell.length_a   1.000
_cell.length_b   1.000
_cell.length_c   1.000
_cell.angle_alpha   90.00
_cell.angle_beta   90.00
_cell.angle_gamma   90.00
#
_symmetry.space_group_name_H-M   'P 1'
#
loop_
_entity.id
_entity.type
_entity.pdbx_description
1 polymer ?
#
loop_
_entity_poly.entity_id
_entity_poly.type
_entity_poly.pdbx_seq_one_letter_code
_entity_poly.pdbx_strand_id
1 'polypeptide(L)'
;MTIVASKALSFVNSTSLQQSQPTTNDIRKQQQHLRTTLTAQEKEKNMTMLEPNQVEEYLLAGQWYEAQKRYSKARTIYADSLAKIPFNDPHHCELRRSLKNVNMRLGAFIYLFPYHVLCIIFDHLSRYSLITCLDVCESWNHFILQWPGFWDTHRHEHYYIDRTMANSFLDDKNDHLYIRSPVSNTLLGPMLKFVVATRSWRYKHLGKRLRCQVFFSIHVM
;
A
#
# COMPACT_ATOMS: atom_id res chain seq x y z
N MET A 1 -67.45 -49.48 32.79
CA MET A 1 -66.14 -49.64 32.13
C MET A 1 -65.49 -48.26 32.02
N THR A 2 -64.38 -48.09 32.75
CA THR A 2 -63.20 -47.20 32.49
C THR A 2 -63.47 -45.71 32.17
N ILE A 3 -63.48 -44.78 33.13
CA ILE A 3 -62.37 -44.01 33.79
C ILE A 3 -61.52 -43.13 32.83
N VAL A 4 -61.26 -41.88 33.30
CA VAL A 4 -60.13 -40.94 33.05
C VAL A 4 -60.52 -39.76 32.14
N ALA A 5 -60.85 -38.55 32.63
CA ALA A 5 -60.09 -37.50 33.33
C ALA A 5 -59.09 -36.71 32.46
N SER A 6 -59.29 -35.39 32.32
CA SER A 6 -58.27 -34.30 32.45
C SER A 6 -58.90 -32.95 32.09
N LYS A 7 -59.03 -32.01 33.03
CA LYS A 7 -58.01 -31.04 33.51
C LYS A 7 -57.54 -30.03 32.45
N ALA A 8 -58.05 -28.81 32.65
CA ALA A 8 -57.29 -27.59 32.94
C ALA A 8 -56.89 -26.64 31.79
N LEU A 9 -57.21 -25.35 32.06
CA LEU A 9 -56.42 -24.14 31.80
C LEU A 9 -56.17 -23.77 30.33
N SER A 10 -56.12 -22.52 29.87
CA SER A 10 -56.38 -21.18 30.39
C SER A 10 -55.90 -20.23 29.28
N PHE A 11 -56.42 -19.00 29.26
CA PHE A 11 -55.67 -17.82 28.83
C PHE A 11 -55.32 -17.70 27.33
N VAL A 12 -56.23 -17.08 26.57
CA VAL A 12 -55.89 -16.36 25.34
C VAL A 12 -55.99 -14.88 25.66
N ASN A 13 -54.84 -14.22 25.79
CA ASN A 13 -54.73 -12.78 25.79
C ASN A 13 -53.53 -12.37 24.91
N SER A 14 -53.87 -11.81 23.76
CA SER A 14 -53.33 -10.57 23.19
C SER A 14 -51.83 -10.29 23.33
N THR A 15 -51.08 -10.39 22.22
CA THR A 15 -49.89 -9.54 22.04
C THR A 15 -49.77 -9.05 20.60
N SER A 16 -49.98 -7.75 20.47
CA SER A 16 -49.75 -6.90 19.31
C SER A 16 -48.28 -6.93 18.87
N LEU A 17 -48.05 -7.19 17.58
CA LEU A 17 -46.76 -6.99 16.92
C LEU A 17 -46.53 -5.49 16.68
N GLN A 18 -45.74 -4.85 17.55
CA GLN A 18 -45.08 -3.58 17.24
C GLN A 18 -43.78 -3.87 16.49
N GLN A 19 -43.69 -3.42 15.24
CA GLN A 19 -42.42 -3.23 14.53
C GLN A 19 -41.69 -2.03 15.15
N SER A 20 -40.75 -2.31 16.04
CA SER A 20 -39.78 -1.32 16.51
C SER A 20 -38.68 -1.14 15.46
N GLN A 21 -38.53 0.07 14.95
CA GLN A 21 -37.36 0.43 14.15
C GLN A 21 -36.10 0.33 15.01
N PRO A 22 -35.02 -0.34 14.52
CA PRO A 22 -33.79 -0.47 15.28
C PRO A 22 -33.17 0.90 15.51
N THR A 23 -32.85 1.22 16.76
CA THR A 23 -32.24 2.50 17.11
C THR A 23 -30.78 2.54 16.62
N THR A 24 -30.27 3.72 16.28
CA THR A 24 -28.89 3.96 15.80
C THR A 24 -27.81 3.43 16.75
N ASN A 25 -28.14 3.23 18.02
CA ASN A 25 -27.26 2.65 19.03
C ASN A 25 -27.18 1.11 18.95
N ASP A 26 -28.23 0.43 18.50
CA ASP A 26 -28.23 -1.02 18.33
C ASP A 26 -27.37 -1.43 17.13
N ILE A 27 -27.41 -0.65 16.05
CA ILE A 27 -26.55 -0.85 14.86
C ILE A 27 -25.07 -0.74 15.24
N ARG A 28 -24.70 0.22 16.10
CA ARG A 28 -23.32 0.41 16.57
C ARG A 28 -22.83 -0.75 17.44
N LYS A 29 -23.68 -1.25 18.34
CA LYS A 29 -23.36 -2.41 19.19
C LYS A 29 -23.26 -3.70 18.36
N GLN A 30 -24.14 -3.86 17.37
CA GLN A 30 -24.12 -5.01 16.47
C GLN A 30 -22.87 -5.00 15.55
N GLN A 31 -22.45 -3.83 15.07
CA GLN A 31 -21.18 -3.66 14.36
C GLN A 31 -19.96 -3.94 15.25
N GLN A 32 -19.99 -3.55 16.53
CA GLN A 32 -18.93 -3.89 17.49
C GLN A 32 -18.90 -5.39 17.80
N HIS A 33 -20.05 -6.06 17.84
CA HIS A 33 -20.11 -7.50 18.10
C HIS A 33 -19.65 -8.34 16.90
N LEU A 34 -20.05 -7.97 15.67
CA LEU A 34 -19.49 -8.55 14.43
C LEU A 34 -17.98 -8.27 14.27
N ARG A 35 -17.47 -7.20 14.89
CA ARG A 35 -16.02 -6.93 14.94
C ARG A 35 -15.26 -7.97 15.77
N THR A 36 -15.86 -8.51 16.83
CA THR A 36 -15.18 -9.34 17.84
C THR A 36 -15.18 -10.86 17.59
N THR A 37 -16.09 -11.42 16.81
CA THR A 37 -16.30 -12.89 16.78
C THR A 37 -15.64 -13.64 15.63
N LEU A 38 -15.22 -12.96 14.56
CA LEU A 38 -14.45 -13.59 13.48
C LEU A 38 -12.97 -13.48 13.79
N THR A 39 -12.27 -14.61 13.79
CA THR A 39 -10.81 -14.61 13.92
C THR A 39 -10.21 -13.72 12.82
N ALA A 40 -9.16 -12.96 13.12
CA ALA A 40 -8.53 -12.05 12.15
C ALA A 40 -8.13 -12.76 10.85
N GLN A 41 -7.87 -14.07 10.93
CA GLN A 41 -7.55 -14.95 9.82
C GLN A 41 -8.75 -15.31 8.94
N GLU A 42 -9.92 -15.59 9.52
CA GLU A 42 -11.16 -15.84 8.77
C GLU A 42 -11.64 -14.57 8.07
N LYS A 43 -11.47 -13.40 8.69
CA LYS A 43 -11.72 -12.10 8.03
C LYS A 43 -10.79 -11.85 6.86
N GLU A 44 -9.49 -12.12 7.01
CA GLU A 44 -8.54 -11.97 5.89
C GLU A 44 -8.89 -12.93 4.75
N LYS A 45 -9.21 -14.19 5.06
CA LYS A 45 -9.57 -15.22 4.07
C LYS A 45 -10.87 -14.89 3.34
N ASN A 46 -11.90 -14.47 4.07
CA ASN A 46 -13.20 -14.10 3.47
C ASN A 46 -13.10 -12.84 2.61
N MET A 47 -12.29 -11.85 2.99
CA MET A 47 -12.08 -10.63 2.17
C MET A 47 -11.25 -10.88 0.90
N THR A 48 -10.36 -11.88 0.89
CA THR A 48 -9.62 -12.25 -0.33
C THR A 48 -10.42 -13.09 -1.33
N MET A 49 -11.57 -13.65 -0.93
CA MET A 49 -12.37 -14.56 -1.76
C MET A 49 -13.66 -13.95 -2.31
N LEU A 50 -14.08 -12.80 -1.79
CA LEU A 50 -15.22 -12.08 -2.31
C LEU A 50 -14.74 -11.26 -3.50
N GLU A 51 -15.33 -11.46 -4.68
CA GLU A 51 -15.42 -10.38 -5.66
C GLU A 51 -16.35 -9.33 -5.05
N PRO A 52 -15.82 -8.22 -4.51
CA PRO A 52 -16.65 -7.26 -3.81
C PRO A 52 -17.45 -6.52 -4.88
N ASN A 53 -18.69 -6.98 -5.10
CA ASN A 53 -19.63 -6.31 -5.99
C ASN A 53 -20.14 -5.00 -5.39
N GLN A 54 -19.85 -4.74 -4.11
CA GLN A 54 -20.28 -3.55 -3.38
C GLN A 54 -19.08 -2.70 -2.96
N VAL A 55 -19.15 -1.41 -3.25
CA VAL A 55 -18.11 -0.41 -2.95
C VAL A 55 -17.77 -0.34 -1.45
N GLU A 56 -18.80 -0.50 -0.61
CA GLU A 56 -18.67 -0.45 0.85
C GLU A 56 -17.70 -1.51 1.40
N GLU A 57 -17.64 -2.68 0.76
CA GLU A 57 -16.75 -3.77 1.17
C GLU A 57 -15.27 -3.40 0.96
N TYR A 58 -14.93 -2.72 -0.15
CA TYR A 58 -13.57 -2.23 -0.38
C TYR A 58 -13.15 -1.19 0.66
N LEU A 59 -14.09 -0.31 1.05
CA LEU A 59 -13.84 0.69 2.07
C LEU A 59 -13.56 0.04 3.43
N LEU A 60 -14.41 -0.91 3.85
CA LEU A 60 -14.25 -1.66 5.09
C LEU A 60 -12.97 -2.49 5.09
N ALA A 61 -12.63 -3.14 3.98
CA ALA A 61 -11.41 -3.92 3.84
C ALA A 61 -10.16 -3.04 3.99
N GLY A 62 -10.12 -1.91 3.29
CA GLY A 62 -9.00 -0.96 3.40
C GLY A 62 -8.86 -0.42 4.83
N GLN A 63 -9.95 0.00 5.47
CA GLN A 63 -9.96 0.49 6.86
C GLN A 63 -9.47 -0.58 7.84
N TRP A 64 -9.80 -1.85 7.62
CA TRP A 64 -9.32 -2.96 8.43
C TRP A 64 -7.80 -3.12 8.33
N TYR A 65 -7.22 -3.04 7.13
CA TYR A 65 -5.76 -3.06 6.96
C TYR A 65 -5.08 -1.82 7.53
N GLU A 66 -5.71 -0.65 7.47
CA GLU A 66 -5.22 0.55 8.15
C GLU A 66 -5.18 0.39 9.67
N ALA A 67 -6.22 -0.21 10.27
CA ALA A 67 -6.26 -0.49 11.70
C ALA A 67 -5.12 -1.43 12.14
N GLN A 68 -4.66 -2.30 11.24
CA GLN A 68 -3.50 -3.18 11.45
C GLN A 68 -2.15 -2.52 11.12
N LYS A 69 -2.13 -1.22 10.78
CA LYS A 69 -0.94 -0.51 10.28
C LYS A 69 -0.30 -1.15 9.04
N ARG A 70 -1.06 -1.96 8.29
CA ARG A 70 -0.63 -2.61 7.03
C ARG A 70 -0.94 -1.70 5.84
N TYR A 71 -0.40 -0.48 5.87
CA TYR A 71 -0.75 0.58 4.93
C TYR A 71 -0.51 0.21 3.46
N SER A 72 0.51 -0.60 3.15
CA SER A 72 0.75 -1.06 1.77
C SER A 72 -0.41 -1.89 1.21
N LYS A 73 -1.04 -2.74 2.03
CA LYS A 73 -2.22 -3.53 1.62
C LYS A 73 -3.48 -2.69 1.54
N ALA A 74 -3.67 -1.76 2.48
CA ALA A 74 -4.77 -0.79 2.41
C ALA A 74 -4.69 0.03 1.11
N ARG A 75 -3.48 0.46 0.72
CA ARG A 75 -3.23 1.20 -0.52
C ARG A 75 -3.66 0.40 -1.74
N THR A 76 -3.26 -0.87 -1.85
CA THR A 76 -3.63 -1.71 -3.01
C THR A 76 -5.14 -1.87 -3.10
N ILE A 77 -5.83 -2.13 -1.98
CA ILE A 77 -7.29 -2.27 -1.97
C ILE A 77 -7.99 -0.99 -2.43
N TYR A 78 -7.57 0.17 -1.92
CA TYR A 78 -8.16 1.44 -2.35
C TYR A 78 -7.83 1.80 -3.81
N ALA A 79 -6.63 1.48 -4.29
CA ALA A 79 -6.25 1.72 -5.68
C ALA A 79 -7.01 0.78 -6.65
N ASP A 80 -7.09 -0.51 -6.32
CA ASP A 80 -7.75 -1.52 -7.13
C ASP A 80 -9.26 -1.28 -7.19
N SER A 81 -9.87 -0.84 -6.08
CA SER A 81 -11.30 -0.49 -6.04
C SER A 81 -11.62 0.73 -6.90
N LEU A 82 -10.79 1.79 -6.87
CA LEU A 82 -10.96 2.96 -7.75
C LEU A 82 -10.84 2.62 -9.24
N ALA A 83 -10.13 1.56 -9.60
CA ALA A 83 -10.07 1.07 -10.98
C ALA A 83 -11.35 0.33 -11.43
N LYS A 84 -12.13 -0.21 -10.49
CA LYS A 84 -13.35 -0.99 -10.77
C LYS A 84 -14.64 -0.19 -10.63
N ILE A 85 -14.65 0.84 -9.78
CA ILE A 85 -15.85 1.55 -9.37
C ILE A 85 -16.10 2.75 -10.29
N PRO A 86 -17.33 2.98 -10.78
CA PRO A 86 -17.66 4.15 -11.59
C PRO A 86 -17.41 5.45 -10.83
N PHE A 87 -16.97 6.49 -11.55
CA PHE A 87 -16.71 7.82 -10.97
C PHE A 87 -17.93 8.47 -10.29
N ASN A 88 -19.14 8.12 -10.74
CA ASN A 88 -20.41 8.66 -10.22
C ASN A 88 -20.88 8.00 -8.92
N ASP A 89 -20.18 6.98 -8.42
CA ASP A 89 -20.54 6.33 -7.16
C ASP A 89 -20.34 7.31 -5.97
N PRO A 90 -21.30 7.40 -5.03
CA PRO A 90 -21.22 8.32 -3.89
C PRO A 90 -19.98 8.09 -3.01
N HIS A 91 -19.47 6.86 -2.95
CA HIS A 91 -18.30 6.49 -2.15
C HIS A 91 -16.98 6.65 -2.91
N HIS A 92 -17.00 6.95 -4.22
CA HIS A 92 -15.79 7.15 -5.02
C HIS A 92 -14.89 8.26 -4.43
N CYS A 93 -15.50 9.36 -3.97
CA CYS A 93 -14.78 10.45 -3.30
C CYS A 93 -14.15 10.01 -1.96
N GLU A 94 -14.82 9.11 -1.24
CA GLU A 94 -14.35 8.60 0.04
C GLU A 94 -13.16 7.66 -0.14
N LEU A 95 -13.23 6.72 -1.10
CA LEU A 95 -12.10 5.86 -1.48
C LEU A 95 -10.88 6.67 -1.89
N ARG A 96 -11.06 7.70 -2.72
CA ARG A 96 -9.97 8.58 -3.16
C ARG A 96 -9.33 9.32 -1.99
N ARG A 97 -10.13 9.77 -1.02
CA ARG A 97 -9.64 10.41 0.21
C ARG A 97 -8.85 9.42 1.08
N SER A 98 -9.37 8.21 1.28
CA SER A 98 -8.70 7.16 2.04
C SER A 98 -7.38 6.74 1.41
N LEU A 99 -7.34 6.56 0.08
CA LEU A 99 -6.10 6.31 -0.66
C LEU A 99 -5.06 7.42 -0.44
N LYS A 100 -5.49 8.69 -0.53
CA LYS A 100 -4.61 9.84 -0.27
C LYS A 100 -4.05 9.80 1.15
N ASN A 101 -4.87 9.52 2.16
CA ASN A 101 -4.45 9.44 3.56
C ASN A 101 -3.44 8.30 3.78
N VAL A 102 -3.68 7.13 3.18
CA VAL A 102 -2.74 6.01 3.24
C VAL A 102 -1.42 6.36 2.57
N ASN A 103 -1.45 7.02 1.41
CA ASN A 103 -0.23 7.50 0.75
C ASN A 103 0.55 8.46 1.65
N MET A 104 -0.12 9.39 2.33
CA MET A 104 0.53 10.27 3.30
C MET A 104 1.23 9.49 4.42
N ARG A 105 0.57 8.47 4.97
CA ARG A 105 1.11 7.62 6.04
C ARG A 105 2.28 6.74 5.60
N LEU A 106 2.33 6.37 4.32
CA LEU A 106 3.45 5.62 3.72
C LEU A 106 4.69 6.50 3.45
N GLY A 107 4.73 7.73 3.96
CA GLY A 107 5.84 8.66 3.72
C GLY A 107 5.89 9.13 2.27
N ALA A 108 4.77 9.01 1.57
CA ALA A 108 4.68 9.28 0.15
C ALA A 108 4.34 10.76 -0.10
N PHE A 109 5.05 11.65 0.61
CA PHE A 109 4.93 13.11 0.52
C PHE A 109 5.03 13.59 -0.93
N ILE A 110 5.80 12.88 -1.74
CA ILE A 110 5.94 13.12 -3.18
C ILE A 110 4.59 13.13 -3.91
N TYR A 111 3.61 12.33 -3.49
CA TYR A 111 2.30 12.35 -4.14
C TYR A 111 1.38 13.49 -3.65
N LEU A 112 1.82 14.31 -2.71
CA LEU A 112 1.07 15.49 -2.25
C LEU A 112 1.30 16.72 -3.13
N PHE A 113 2.44 16.79 -3.79
CA PHE A 113 2.83 17.93 -4.59
C PHE A 113 2.71 17.60 -6.07
N PRO A 114 2.25 18.55 -6.89
CA PRO A 114 2.40 18.44 -8.33
C PRO A 114 3.87 18.23 -8.69
N TYR A 115 4.13 17.51 -9.79
CA TYR A 115 5.48 17.19 -10.26
C TYR A 115 6.41 18.43 -10.34
N HIS A 116 5.92 19.54 -10.87
CA HIS A 116 6.70 20.78 -11.00
C HIS A 116 7.18 21.34 -9.66
N VAL A 117 6.36 21.25 -8.60
CA VAL A 117 6.74 21.72 -7.26
C VAL A 117 7.85 20.85 -6.70
N LEU A 118 7.79 19.53 -6.91
CA LEU A 118 8.86 18.63 -6.50
C LEU A 118 10.16 18.97 -7.23
N CYS A 119 10.12 19.20 -8.55
CA CYS A 119 11.30 19.61 -9.29
C CYS A 119 11.94 20.85 -8.67
N ILE A 120 11.16 21.90 -8.35
CA ILE A 120 11.68 23.11 -7.69
C ILE A 120 12.32 22.77 -6.34
N ILE A 121 11.65 21.98 -5.50
CA ILE A 121 12.18 21.58 -4.18
C ILE A 121 13.52 20.87 -4.33
N PHE A 122 13.61 19.87 -5.21
CA PHE A 122 14.80 19.06 -5.37
C PHE A 122 15.92 19.80 -6.15
N ASP A 123 15.58 20.76 -7.01
CA ASP A 123 16.54 21.62 -7.72
C ASP A 123 17.28 22.58 -6.77
N HIS A 124 16.64 22.95 -5.67
CA HIS A 124 17.28 23.75 -4.61
C HIS A 124 18.17 22.94 -3.65
N LEU A 125 18.22 21.61 -3.78
CA LEU A 125 19.04 20.78 -2.92
C LEU A 125 20.44 20.58 -3.51
N SER A 126 21.46 20.67 -2.64
CA SER A 126 22.82 20.28 -3.02
C SER A 126 22.87 18.81 -3.43
N ARG A 127 23.89 18.41 -4.21
CA ARG A 127 24.07 17.00 -4.59
C ARG A 127 24.14 16.07 -3.38
N TYR A 128 24.88 16.46 -2.34
CA TYR A 128 24.98 15.67 -1.11
C TYR A 128 23.61 15.53 -0.43
N SER A 129 22.83 16.61 -0.38
CA SER A 129 21.46 16.58 0.12
C SER A 129 20.59 15.63 -0.70
N LEU A 130 20.68 15.66 -2.03
CA LEU A 130 19.96 14.73 -2.91
C LEU A 130 20.33 13.27 -2.66
N ILE A 131 21.61 12.97 -2.45
CA ILE A 131 22.06 11.61 -2.10
C ILE A 131 21.48 11.17 -0.76
N THR A 132 21.52 12.03 0.27
CA THR A 132 20.91 11.71 1.57
C THR A 132 19.39 11.51 1.47
N CYS A 133 18.73 12.23 0.55
CA CYS A 133 17.31 12.12 0.28
C CYS A 133 16.93 10.73 -0.30
N LEU A 134 17.85 10.04 -0.98
CA LEU A 134 17.62 8.67 -1.46
C LEU A 134 17.44 7.66 -0.31
N ASP A 135 17.91 7.97 0.89
CA ASP A 135 17.79 7.11 2.07
C ASP A 135 16.60 7.49 2.99
N VAL A 136 15.86 8.57 2.69
CA VAL A 136 14.72 9.02 3.52
C VAL A 136 13.56 8.05 3.46
N CYS A 137 13.07 7.75 2.25
CA CYS A 137 12.03 6.74 2.03
C CYS A 137 12.03 6.24 0.58
N GLU A 138 11.37 5.12 0.33
CA GLU A 138 11.28 4.49 -0.99
C GLU A 138 10.69 5.42 -2.05
N SER A 139 9.69 6.24 -1.67
CA SER A 139 9.09 7.20 -2.60
C SER A 139 10.08 8.29 -3.02
N TRP A 140 10.90 8.78 -2.09
CA TRP A 140 11.94 9.78 -2.37
C TRP A 140 13.00 9.23 -3.28
N ASN A 141 13.49 8.04 -2.95
CA ASN A 141 14.43 7.32 -3.77
C ASN A 141 13.91 7.15 -5.21
N HIS A 142 12.68 6.63 -5.36
CA HIS A 142 12.06 6.42 -6.66
C HIS A 142 11.93 7.70 -7.49
N PHE A 143 11.44 8.78 -6.89
CA PHE A 143 11.30 10.05 -7.59
C PHE A 143 12.65 10.62 -8.03
N ILE A 144 13.62 10.69 -7.12
CA ILE A 144 14.94 11.30 -7.39
C ILE A 144 15.66 10.53 -8.50
N LEU A 145 15.65 9.19 -8.47
CA LEU A 145 16.26 8.38 -9.52
C LEU A 145 15.57 8.53 -10.89
N GLN A 146 14.27 8.83 -10.92
CA GLN A 146 13.54 9.07 -12.17
C GLN A 146 13.62 10.51 -12.66
N TRP A 147 13.93 11.47 -11.78
CA TRP A 147 13.97 12.89 -12.09
C TRP A 147 15.22 13.23 -12.94
N PRO A 148 15.05 13.78 -14.16
CA PRO A 148 16.19 14.08 -15.04
C PRO A 148 17.22 15.05 -14.42
N GLY A 149 16.74 16.06 -13.68
CA GLY A 149 17.61 17.06 -13.06
C GLY A 149 18.65 16.45 -12.12
N PHE A 150 18.30 15.35 -11.42
CA PHE A 150 19.25 14.62 -10.60
C PHE A 150 20.47 14.17 -11.39
N TRP A 151 20.28 13.62 -12.59
CA TRP A 151 21.39 13.13 -13.43
C TRP A 151 22.14 14.27 -14.11
N ASP A 152 21.46 15.36 -14.46
CA ASP A 152 22.10 16.52 -15.09
C ASP A 152 23.08 17.22 -14.13
N THR A 153 22.79 17.23 -12.81
CA THR A 153 23.75 17.74 -11.79
C THR A 153 25.06 16.95 -11.71
N HIS A 154 25.12 15.74 -12.30
CA HIS A 154 26.31 14.88 -12.31
C HIS A 154 27.13 14.99 -13.62
N ARG A 155 26.63 15.65 -14.67
CA ARG A 155 27.32 15.72 -15.97
C ARG A 155 28.63 16.50 -15.97
N HIS A 156 28.84 17.39 -15.01
CA HIS A 156 29.99 18.30 -14.99
C HIS A 156 31.23 17.74 -14.30
N GLU A 157 31.14 16.56 -13.68
CA GLU A 157 32.29 15.91 -13.05
C GLU A 157 32.71 14.70 -13.88
N HIS A 158 34.01 14.44 -13.93
CA HIS A 158 34.64 13.39 -14.74
C HIS A 158 34.25 11.93 -14.37
N TYR A 159 33.15 11.74 -13.63
CA TYR A 159 32.65 10.47 -13.13
C TYR A 159 31.20 10.27 -13.60
N TYR A 160 31.05 9.69 -14.78
CA TYR A 160 29.76 9.53 -15.45
C TYR A 160 29.04 8.25 -15.01
N ILE A 161 28.21 8.34 -13.95
CA ILE A 161 27.04 7.45 -13.86
C ILE A 161 25.92 8.15 -14.64
N ASP A 162 25.84 7.85 -15.93
CA ASP A 162 24.72 8.33 -16.75
C ASP A 162 23.44 7.58 -16.38
N ARG A 163 22.30 8.25 -16.57
CA ARG A 163 20.97 7.65 -16.45
C ARG A 163 20.84 6.38 -17.30
N THR A 164 21.46 6.33 -18.48
CA THR A 164 21.46 5.14 -19.33
C THR A 164 22.13 3.94 -18.65
N MET A 165 23.26 4.18 -17.97
CA MET A 165 23.97 3.14 -17.22
C MET A 165 23.17 2.68 -16.00
N ALA A 166 22.61 3.64 -15.25
CA ALA A 166 21.74 3.34 -14.12
C ALA A 166 20.51 2.54 -14.56
N ASN A 167 19.83 2.94 -15.64
CA ASN A 167 18.68 2.22 -16.18
C ASN A 167 19.08 0.82 -16.66
N SER A 168 20.22 0.67 -17.34
CA SER A 168 20.71 -0.64 -17.78
C SER A 168 20.94 -1.61 -16.61
N PHE A 169 21.39 -1.09 -15.46
CA PHE A 169 21.55 -1.86 -14.23
C PHE A 169 20.20 -2.19 -13.59
N LEU A 170 19.27 -1.24 -13.59
CA LEU A 170 17.92 -1.41 -13.06
C LEU A 170 17.09 -2.41 -13.88
N ASP A 171 17.27 -2.43 -15.20
CA ASP A 171 16.54 -3.26 -16.17
C ASP A 171 17.09 -4.68 -16.32
N ASP A 172 18.12 -5.07 -15.54
CA ASP A 172 18.69 -6.43 -15.54
C ASP A 172 19.30 -6.84 -16.89
N LYS A 173 19.64 -5.86 -17.74
CA LYS A 173 20.29 -6.13 -19.03
C LYS A 173 21.79 -6.39 -18.89
N ASN A 174 22.37 -6.00 -17.77
CA ASN A 174 23.79 -6.14 -17.48
C ASN A 174 23.98 -6.69 -16.06
N ASP A 175 24.61 -7.86 -15.95
CA ASP A 175 24.97 -8.50 -14.68
C ASP A 175 26.16 -7.81 -13.97
N HIS A 176 26.80 -6.85 -14.63
CA HIS A 176 28.02 -6.22 -14.16
C HIS A 176 27.88 -4.70 -14.12
N LEU A 177 28.00 -4.14 -12.91
CA LEU A 177 28.12 -2.72 -12.68
C LEU A 177 29.58 -2.38 -12.35
N TYR A 178 30.31 -1.86 -13.34
CA TYR A 178 31.67 -1.40 -13.13
C TYR A 178 31.64 0.00 -12.50
N ILE A 179 31.83 0.06 -11.19
CA ILE A 179 31.99 1.33 -10.47
C ILE A 179 33.48 1.58 -10.28
N ARG A 180 34.00 2.60 -10.98
CA ARG A 180 35.43 2.89 -11.03
C ARG A 180 35.90 4.01 -10.08
N SER A 181 35.09 4.43 -9.11
CA SER A 181 35.42 5.56 -8.23
C SER A 181 35.02 5.34 -6.76
N PRO A 182 35.81 5.85 -5.79
CA PRO A 182 35.46 5.80 -4.37
C PRO A 182 34.26 6.69 -4.01
N VAL A 183 34.00 7.77 -4.75
CA VAL A 183 32.87 8.69 -4.50
C VAL A 183 31.53 8.02 -4.82
N SER A 184 31.52 7.11 -5.80
CA SER A 184 30.35 6.34 -6.21
C SER A 184 29.86 5.31 -5.18
N ASN A 185 30.60 5.05 -4.11
CA ASN A 185 30.13 4.19 -3.03
C ASN A 185 28.94 4.81 -2.27
N THR A 186 28.86 6.14 -2.20
CA THR A 186 27.75 6.84 -1.53
C THR A 186 26.43 6.71 -2.29
N LEU A 187 26.48 6.66 -3.62
CA LEU A 187 25.31 6.48 -4.48
C LEU A 187 24.91 5.00 -4.61
N LEU A 188 25.90 4.10 -4.59
CA LEU A 188 25.71 2.67 -4.78
C LEU A 188 24.75 2.07 -3.74
N GLY A 189 24.91 2.42 -2.47
CA GLY A 189 24.05 1.92 -1.40
C GLY A 189 22.56 2.21 -1.64
N PRO A 190 22.17 3.49 -1.80
CA PRO A 190 20.79 3.86 -2.11
C PRO A 190 20.26 3.29 -3.43
N MET A 191 21.11 3.20 -4.49
CA MET A 191 20.72 2.56 -5.75
C MET A 191 20.45 1.06 -5.58
N LEU A 192 21.28 0.34 -4.83
CA LEU A 192 21.05 -1.08 -4.53
C LEU A 192 19.79 -1.27 -3.70
N LYS A 193 19.56 -0.44 -2.68
CA LYS A 193 18.31 -0.46 -1.90
C LYS A 193 17.09 -0.29 -2.81
N PHE A 194 17.18 0.63 -3.78
CA PHE A 194 16.13 0.84 -4.78
C PHE A 194 15.92 -0.37 -5.69
N VAL A 195 17.00 -0.97 -6.20
CA VAL A 195 16.93 -2.18 -7.03
C VAL A 195 16.26 -3.30 -6.24
N VAL A 196 16.67 -3.53 -5.00
CA VAL A 196 16.08 -4.55 -4.12
C VAL A 196 14.60 -4.27 -3.87
N ALA A 197 14.22 -3.02 -3.58
CA ALA A 197 12.84 -2.61 -3.33
C ALA A 197 11.95 -2.82 -4.57
N THR A 198 12.35 -2.29 -5.72
CA THR A 198 11.62 -2.41 -6.99
C THR A 198 11.52 -3.84 -7.51
N ARG A 199 12.59 -4.65 -7.34
CA ARG A 199 12.57 -6.06 -7.71
C ARG A 199 11.70 -6.89 -6.77
N SER A 200 11.71 -6.62 -5.46
CA SER A 200 10.80 -7.29 -4.51
C SER A 200 9.32 -7.11 -4.89
N TRP A 201 9.00 -6.01 -5.57
CA TRP A 201 7.68 -5.73 -6.13
C TRP A 201 7.35 -6.59 -7.37
N ARG A 202 8.26 -6.70 -8.35
CA ARG A 202 8.04 -7.52 -9.56
C ARG A 202 7.92 -9.01 -9.25
N TYR A 203 8.68 -9.53 -8.28
CA TYR A 203 8.67 -10.96 -7.96
C TYR A 203 7.50 -11.40 -7.08
N LYS A 204 6.89 -10.51 -6.28
CA LYS A 204 5.64 -10.82 -5.55
C LYS A 204 4.48 -11.17 -6.48
N HIS A 205 4.49 -10.65 -7.71
CA HIS A 205 3.50 -10.98 -8.73
C HIS A 205 3.75 -12.32 -9.43
N LEU A 206 4.93 -12.94 -9.27
CA LEU A 206 5.36 -14.11 -10.05
C LEU A 206 5.54 -15.41 -9.24
N GLY A 207 5.25 -15.42 -7.95
CA GLY A 207 5.10 -16.65 -7.14
C GLY A 207 6.33 -17.55 -7.03
N LYS A 208 7.53 -17.11 -7.46
CA LYS A 208 8.77 -17.90 -7.41
C LYS A 208 9.74 -17.30 -6.40
N ARG A 209 10.17 -18.11 -5.42
CA ARG A 209 11.25 -17.78 -4.48
C ARG A 209 12.60 -17.95 -5.19
N LEU A 210 13.46 -16.93 -5.12
CA LEU A 210 14.88 -17.08 -5.45
C LEU A 210 15.76 -16.46 -4.37
N ARG A 211 16.89 -17.13 -4.11
CA ARG A 211 18.02 -16.63 -3.33
C ARG A 211 18.83 -15.71 -4.24
N CYS A 212 18.74 -14.40 -4.09
CA CYS A 212 19.71 -13.49 -4.68
C CYS A 212 20.98 -13.51 -3.80
N GLN A 213 21.99 -14.27 -4.21
CA GLN A 213 23.36 -14.02 -3.77
C GLN A 213 23.92 -12.92 -4.66
N VAL A 214 23.95 -11.68 -4.13
CA VAL A 214 24.70 -10.59 -4.77
C VAL A 214 26.16 -10.81 -4.41
N PHE A 215 26.95 -11.35 -5.34
CA PHE A 215 28.39 -11.44 -5.18
C PHE A 215 29.02 -10.07 -5.47
N PHE A 216 29.46 -9.38 -4.42
CA PHE A 216 30.28 -8.18 -4.57
C PHE A 216 31.75 -8.60 -4.68
N SER A 217 32.28 -8.69 -5.90
CA SER A 217 33.73 -8.64 -6.11
C SER A 217 34.14 -7.17 -6.18
N ILE A 218 34.44 -6.57 -5.04
CA ILE A 218 35.12 -5.28 -4.97
C ILE A 218 36.60 -5.54 -5.20
N HIS A 219 37.10 -5.31 -6.42
CA HIS A 219 38.53 -5.22 -6.63
C HIS A 219 38.98 -3.80 -6.25
N VAL A 220 39.56 -3.69 -5.05
CA VAL A 220 40.34 -2.52 -4.66
C VAL A 220 41.70 -2.68 -5.33
N MET A 221 41.95 -1.88 -6.37
CA MET A 221 43.30 -1.64 -6.88
C MET A 221 43.92 -0.46 -6.15
#